data_AF-A0A1I4JBP6-F1
#
_entry.id   AF-A0A1I4JBP6-F1
#
_cell.length_a   1.000
_cell.length_b   1.000
_cell.length_c   1.000
_cell.angle_alpha   90.00
_cell.angle_beta   90.00
_cell.angle_gamma   90.00
#
_symmetry.space_group_name_H-M   'P 1'
#
loop_
_entity.id
_entity.type
_entity.pdbx_description
1 polymer ?
#
loop_
_entity_poly.entity_id
_entity_poly.type
_entity_poly.pdbx_seq_one_letter_code
_entity_poly.pdbx_strand_id
1 'polypeptide(L)' 'MGYDRFPEGLIDEKTALLEDLQARGGRLVFTHDPKVAMGRLTRDAKNRFGLADNQNEVVQLAE' A
#
# COMPACT_ATOMS: atom_id res chain seq x y z
N MET A 1 9.38 -2.96 -10.75
CA MET A 1 10.15 -2.07 -11.65
C MET A 1 11.62 -2.16 -11.22
N GLY A 2 12.59 -2.15 -12.14
CA GLY A 2 14.02 -2.27 -11.80
C GLY A 2 14.67 -0.98 -11.29
N TYR A 3 13.92 -0.08 -10.64
CA TYR A 3 14.43 1.21 -10.15
C TYR A 3 15.03 1.12 -8.74
N ASP A 4 14.81 0.00 -8.07
CA ASP A 4 15.27 -0.26 -6.72
C ASP A 4 16.80 -0.39 -6.67
N ARG A 5 17.44 0.45 -5.86
CA ARG A 5 18.91 0.45 -5.71
C ARG A 5 19.42 -0.69 -4.86
N PHE A 6 18.58 -1.25 -4.00
CA PHE A 6 18.90 -2.37 -3.11
C PHE A 6 17.70 -3.34 -3.01
N PRO A 7 17.42 -4.10 -4.07
CA PRO A 7 16.23 -4.94 -4.17
C PRO A 7 16.17 -6.06 -3.12
N GLU A 8 17.32 -6.54 -2.62
CA GLU A 8 17.39 -7.60 -1.62
C GLU A 8 16.85 -7.15 -0.25
N GLY A 9 17.22 -5.95 0.21
CA GLY A 9 16.75 -5.42 1.49
C GLY A 9 15.31 -4.89 1.46
N LEU A 10 14.82 -4.49 0.28
CA LEU A 10 13.51 -3.87 0.15
C LEU A 10 12.34 -4.82 0.45
N ILE A 11 12.53 -6.13 0.34
CA ILE A 11 11.48 -7.11 0.65
C ILE A 11 11.12 -7.04 2.15
N ASP A 12 12.12 -7.05 3.02
CA ASP A 12 11.93 -7.05 4.46
C ASP A 12 11.38 -5.70 4.94
N GLU A 13 11.93 -4.60 4.44
CA GLU A 13 11.48 -3.24 4.76
C GLU A 13 10.02 -3.02 4.35
N LYS A 14 9.65 -3.44 3.13
CA LYS A 14 8.29 -3.33 2.63
C LYS A 14 7.34 -4.21 3.44
N THR A 15 7.77 -5.40 3.83
CA THR A 15 6.94 -6.30 4.65
C THR A 15 6.65 -5.67 6.00
N ALA A 16 7.68 -5.20 6.72
CA ALA A 16 7.51 -4.55 8.01
C ALA A 16 6.61 -3.31 7.93
N LEU A 17 6.79 -2.48 6.90
CA LEU A 17 5.94 -1.30 6.66
C LEU A 17 4.47 -1.68 6.46
N LEU A 18 4.20 -2.68 5.62
CA LEU A 18 2.83 -3.09 5.30
C LEU A 18 2.15 -3.76 6.49
N GLU A 19 2.87 -4.54 7.29
CA GLU A 19 2.30 -5.15 8.51
C GLU A 19 1.91 -4.09 9.54
N ASP A 20 2.80 -3.15 9.82
CA ASP A 20 2.53 -2.05 10.74
C ASP A 20 1.40 -1.12 10.24
N LEU A 21 1.37 -0.82 8.93
CA LEU A 21 0.30 -0.01 8.35
C LEU A 21 -1.06 -0.72 8.39
N GLN A 22 -1.07 -2.03 8.13
CA GLN A 22 -2.29 -2.83 8.18
C GLN A 22 -2.85 -2.89 9.61
N ALA A 23 -1.99 -3.09 10.61
CA ALA A 23 -2.40 -3.12 12.03
C ALA A 23 -3.07 -1.81 12.47
N ARG A 24 -2.70 -0.69 11.85
CA ARG A 24 -3.27 0.64 12.09
C ARG A 24 -4.50 0.96 11.21
N GLY A 25 -4.93 0.04 10.34
CA GLY A 25 -6.03 0.28 9.40
C GLY A 25 -5.72 1.34 8.33
N GLY A 26 -4.43 1.49 8.00
CA GLY A 26 -3.93 2.55 7.13
C GLY A 26 -4.29 2.43 5.66
N ARG A 27 -3.99 3.50 4.92
CA ARG A 27 -4.18 3.61 3.46
C ARG A 27 -2.84 3.85 2.77
N LEU A 28 -2.74 3.37 1.53
CA LEU A 28 -1.60 3.62 0.64
C LEU A 28 -2.04 4.59 -0.46
N VAL A 29 -1.15 5.51 -0.83
CA VAL A 29 -1.27 6.36 -2.02
C VAL A 29 -0.32 5.83 -3.08
N PHE A 30 -0.81 5.61 -4.30
CA PHE A 30 -0.04 5.04 -5.40
C PHE A 30 0.31 6.12 -6.42
N THR A 31 1.60 6.46 -6.49
CA THR A 31 2.10 7.52 -7.39
C THR A 31 2.22 7.07 -8.85
N HIS A 32 2.16 5.77 -9.11
CA HIS A 32 2.42 5.17 -10.43
C HIS A 32 1.24 4.36 -10.98
N ASP A 33 0.18 4.17 -10.21
CA ASP A 33 -1.01 3.46 -10.69
C ASP A 33 -1.96 4.47 -11.36
N PRO A 34 -2.24 4.34 -12.66
CA PRO A 34 -3.09 5.30 -13.38
C PRO A 34 -4.59 5.14 -13.08
N LYS A 35 -5.00 4.10 -12.35
CA LYS A 35 -6.41 3.78 -12.08
C LYS A 35 -6.78 3.89 -10.61
N VAL A 36 -5.85 3.58 -9.71
CA VAL A 36 -6.07 3.60 -8.26
C VAL A 36 -5.07 4.57 -7.64
N ALA A 37 -5.55 5.74 -7.23
CA ALA A 37 -4.70 6.72 -6.55
C ALA A 37 -4.49 6.37 -5.07
N MET A 38 -5.47 5.72 -4.42
CA MET A 38 -5.38 5.34 -3.01
C MET A 38 -6.27 4.15 -2.67
N GLY A 39 -5.90 3.37 -1.65
CA GLY A 39 -6.76 2.33 -1.09
C GLY A 39 -6.39 1.96 0.35
N ARG A 40 -7.34 1.38 1.08
CA ARG A 40 -7.10 0.80 2.41
C ARG A 40 -6.38 -0.52 2.29
N LEU A 41 -5.31 -0.68 3.06
CA LEU A 41 -4.53 -1.92 3.08
C LEU A 41 -5.30 -3.02 3.79
N THR A 42 -5.39 -4.19 3.16
CA THR A 42 -6.02 -5.39 3.74
C THR A 42 -5.08 -6.59 3.64
N ARG A 43 -5.37 -7.65 4.41
CA ARG A 43 -4.68 -8.93 4.33
C ARG A 43 -5.70 -10.06 4.26
N ASP A 44 -5.50 -10.98 3.34
CA ASP A 44 -6.38 -12.14 3.17
C ASP A 44 -6.04 -13.29 4.14
N ALA A 45 -6.84 -14.36 4.12
CA ALA A 45 -6.62 -15.55 4.94
C ALA A 45 -5.32 -16.32 4.61
N LYS A 46 -4.66 -15.99 3.49
CA LYS A 46 -3.37 -16.56 3.07
C LYS A 46 -2.20 -15.60 3.37
N ASN A 47 -2.42 -14.61 4.24
CA ASN A 47 -1.45 -13.58 4.61
C ASN A 47 -0.97 -12.69 3.44
N ARG A 48 -1.72 -12.60 2.34
CA ARG A 48 -1.38 -11.72 1.22
C ARG A 48 -1.99 -10.34 1.39
N PHE A 49 -1.20 -9.30 1.10
CA PHE A 49 -1.69 -7.94 1.07
C PHE A 49 -2.61 -7.69 -0.14
N GLY A 50 -3.68 -6.94 0.10
CA GLY A 50 -4.64 -6.50 -0.89
C GLY A 50 -5.08 -5.06 -0.63
N LEU A 51 -6.03 -4.59 -1.43
CA LEU A 51 -6.62 -3.27 -1.28
C LEU A 51 -8.15 -3.36 -1.19
N ALA A 52 -8.72 -2.53 -0.33
CA ALA A 52 -10.15 -2.23 -0.24
C ALA A 52 -10.37 -0.71 -0.33
N ASP A 53 -11.62 -0.29 -0.52
CA ASP A 53 -12.01 1.13 -0.55
C ASP A 53 -11.21 1.97 -1.58
N ASN A 54 -10.90 1.37 -2.74
CA ASN A 54 -10.08 1.98 -3.78
C ASN A 54 -10.69 3.30 -4.26
N GLN A 55 -9.85 4.34 -4.34
CA GLN A 55 -10.16 5.65 -4.88
C GLN A 55 -9.30 5.90 -6.12
N ASN A 56 -9.89 6.47 -7.16
CA ASN A 56 -9.18 6.90 -8.36
C ASN A 56 -8.52 8.28 -8.21
N GLU A 57 -8.95 9.06 -7.21
CA GLU A 57 -8.42 10.39 -6.88
C GLU A 57 -8.25 10.55 -5.37
N VAL A 58 -7.36 11.44 -4.93
CA VAL A 58 -7.09 11.72 -3.52
C VAL A 58 -7.57 13.13 -3.19
N VAL A 59 -8.84 13.24 -2.82
CA VAL A 59 -9.50 14.50 -2.47
C VAL A 59 -10.19 14.39 -1.11
N GLN A 60 -10.42 15.52 -0.44
CA GLN A 60 -11.24 15.61 0.78
C GLN A 60 -10.77 14.67 1.92
N LEU A 61 -9.45 14.56 2.12
CA LEU A 61 -8.86 13.71 3.16
C LEU A 61 -8.92 14.30 4.58
N ALA A 62 -9.22 15.58 4.71
CA ALA A 62 -9.42 16.28 5.97
C ALA A 62 -10.76 17.02 5.91
N GLU A 63 -11.43 17.13 7.06
CA GLU A 63 -12.59 18.02 7.25
C GLU A 63 -12.17 19.50 7.24
#